data_AF-A0AAV3FMA8-F1
#
_entry.id   AF-A0AAV3FMA8-F1
#
_cell.length_a   1.000
_cell.length_b   1.000
_cell.length_c   1.000
_cell.angle_alpha   90.00
_cell.angle_beta   90.00
_cell.angle_gamma   90.00
#
_symmetry.space_group_name_H-M   'P 1'
#
loop_
_entity.id
_entity.type
_entity.pdbx_description
1 polymer ?
#
loop_
_entity_poly.entity_id
_entity_poly.type
_entity_poly.pdbx_seq_one_letter_code
_entity_poly.pdbx_strand_id
1 'polypeptide(L)'
;MAKYTREQRQRAVELYVKYEGCAADVIRELGYPSREALRMWHRDWLDEQGTGVSSQRGERYARYTEEQKRAAVDHYLTHGRRASRTMRQM
;
A
#
# COMPACT_ATOMS: atom_id res chain seq x y z
N MET A 1 -1.70 3.74 8.68
CA MET A 1 -1.44 2.67 7.69
C MET A 1 -1.95 3.17 6.35
N ALA A 2 -1.18 3.03 5.26
CA ALA A 2 -1.78 3.15 3.94
C ALA A 2 -2.80 2.01 3.79
N LYS A 3 -4.06 2.33 3.49
CA LYS A 3 -5.18 1.38 3.49
C LYS A 3 -5.02 0.26 2.45
N TYR A 4 -4.13 0.43 1.48
CA TYR A 4 -3.88 -0.50 0.36
C TYR A 4 -2.38 -0.59 0.05
N THR A 5 -1.87 -1.79 -0.20
CA THR A 5 -0.46 -2.03 -0.57
C THR A 5 -0.16 -1.55 -1.99
N ARG A 6 1.13 -1.40 -2.33
CA ARG A 6 1.56 -1.01 -3.68
C ARG A 6 1.09 -2.02 -4.73
N GLU A 7 1.14 -3.31 -4.43
CA GLU A 7 0.66 -4.36 -5.36
C GLU A 7 -0.85 -4.28 -5.58
N GLN A 8 -1.62 -4.02 -4.51
CA GLN A 8 -3.06 -3.83 -4.61
C GLN A 8 -3.43 -2.62 -5.47
N ARG A 9 -2.65 -1.54 -5.39
CA ARG A 9 -2.81 -0.35 -6.22
C ARG A 9 -2.50 -0.65 -7.69
N GLN A 10 -1.38 -1.32 -7.94
CA GLN A 10 -0.95 -1.69 -9.29
C GLN A 10 -2.01 -2.56 -9.97
N ARG A 11 -2.48 -3.61 -9.27
CA ARG A 11 -3.53 -4.50 -9.77
C ARG A 11 -4.84 -3.75 -10.08
N ALA A 12 -5.21 -2.77 -9.25
CA ALA A 12 -6.40 -1.96 -9.49
C ALA A 12 -6.25 -1.05 -10.72
N VAL A 13 -5.08 -0.45 -10.94
CA VAL A 13 -4.80 0.38 -12.12
C VAL A 13 -4.78 -0.47 -13.40
N GLU A 14 -4.18 -1.65 -13.37
CA GLU A 14 -4.19 -2.59 -14.52
C GLU A 14 -5.60 -3.00 -14.91
N LEU A 15 -6.44 -3.36 -13.93
CA LEU A 15 -7.85 -3.65 -14.16
C LEU A 15 -8.62 -2.44 -14.69
N TYR A 16 -8.29 -1.23 -14.23
CA TYR A 16 -8.90 -0.01 -14.71
C TYR A 16 -8.57 0.30 -16.18
N VAL A 17 -7.33 0.05 -16.60
CA VAL A 17 -6.92 0.17 -18.01
C VAL A 17 -7.59 -0.93 -18.86
N LYS A 18 -7.64 -2.17 -18.35
CA LYS A 18 -8.30 -3.30 -19.01
C LYS A 18 -9.80 -3.05 -19.25
N TYR A 19 -10.47 -2.36 -18.33
CA TYR A 19 -11.88 -1.98 -18.44
C TYR A 19 -12.09 -0.60 -19.08
N GLU A 20 -11.11 -0.07 -19.80
CA GLU A 20 -11.22 1.18 -20.57
C GLU A 20 -11.69 2.38 -19.72
N GLY A 21 -11.33 2.40 -18.43
CA GLY A 21 -11.70 3.46 -17.50
C GLY A 21 -13.01 3.24 -16.73
N CYS A 22 -13.61 2.04 -16.80
CA CYS A 22 -14.78 1.73 -15.97
C CYS A 22 -14.40 1.43 -14.52
N ALA A 23 -14.36 2.50 -13.69
CA ALA A 23 -14.10 2.34 -12.26
C ALA A 23 -15.15 1.48 -11.53
N ALA A 24 -16.39 1.46 -12.00
CA ALA A 24 -17.45 0.69 -11.36
C ALA A 24 -17.17 -0.82 -11.45
N ASP A 25 -16.68 -1.30 -12.60
CA ASP A 25 -16.36 -2.71 -12.78
C ASP A 25 -15.15 -3.13 -11.94
N VAL A 26 -14.11 -2.29 -11.87
CA VAL A 26 -12.94 -2.52 -11.00
C VAL A 26 -13.37 -2.66 -9.53
N ILE A 27 -14.26 -1.77 -9.07
CA ILE A 27 -14.76 -1.80 -7.69
C ILE A 27 -15.65 -3.02 -7.45
N ARG A 28 -16.47 -3.41 -8.42
CA ARG A 28 -17.31 -4.60 -8.32
C ARG A 28 -16.47 -5.88 -8.24
N GLU A 29 -15.36 -5.94 -8.97
CA GLU A 29 -14.50 -7.13 -9.01
C GLU A 29 -13.54 -7.22 -7.81
N LEU A 30 -12.91 -6.11 -7.44
CA LEU A 30 -11.94 -6.09 -6.35
C LEU A 30 -12.57 -5.82 -4.97
N GLY A 31 -13.75 -5.21 -4.91
CA GLY A 31 -14.39 -4.75 -3.67
C GLY A 31 -13.74 -3.51 -3.04
N TYR A 32 -12.70 -2.97 -3.68
CA TYR A 32 -11.93 -1.77 -3.34
C TYR A 32 -11.26 -1.27 -4.64
N PRO A 33 -10.66 -0.07 -4.71
CA PRO A 33 -10.71 1.09 -3.81
C PRO A 33 -11.93 1.98 -4.08
N SER A 34 -12.00 3.20 -3.55
CA SER A 34 -13.01 4.17 -4.01
C SER A 34 -12.71 4.65 -5.44
N ARG A 35 -13.74 5.15 -6.14
CA ARG A 35 -13.62 5.69 -7.50
C ARG A 35 -12.58 6.83 -7.60
N GLU A 36 -12.49 7.64 -6.57
CA GLU A 36 -11.52 8.75 -6.50
C GLU A 36 -10.08 8.25 -6.31
N ALA A 37 -9.89 7.26 -5.43
CA ALA A 37 -8.58 6.65 -5.23
C ALA A 37 -8.07 5.99 -6.52
N LEU A 38 -8.95 5.34 -7.27
CA LEU A 38 -8.60 4.72 -8.53
C LEU A 38 -8.15 5.74 -9.59
N ARG A 39 -8.84 6.88 -9.72
CA ARG A 39 -8.40 7.96 -10.62
C ARG A 39 -7.05 8.54 -10.21
N MET A 40 -6.84 8.73 -8.90
CA MET A 40 -5.57 9.22 -8.38
C MET A 40 -4.44 8.25 -8.76
N TRP A 41 -4.61 6.95 -8.53
CA TRP A 41 -3.60 5.94 -8.84
C TRP A 41 -3.34 5.80 -10.33
N HIS A 42 -4.37 5.92 -11.18
CA HIS A 42 -4.20 5.89 -12.63
C HIS A 42 -3.41 7.10 -13.13
N ARG A 43 -3.69 8.30 -12.61
CA ARG A 43 -2.93 9.51 -12.93
C ARG A 43 -1.48 9.41 -12.47
N ASP A 44 -1.28 8.94 -11.25
CA ASP A 44 0.03 8.67 -10.69
C ASP A 44 0.79 7.69 -11.60
N TRP A 45 0.18 6.57 -12.01
CA TRP A 45 0.77 5.60 -12.95
C TRP A 45 1.14 6.20 -14.31
N LEU A 46 0.31 7.09 -14.88
CA LEU A 46 0.65 7.79 -16.13
C LEU A 46 1.85 8.73 -15.97
N ASP A 47 1.94 9.42 -14.83
CA ASP A 47 3.06 10.29 -14.49
C ASP A 47 4.36 9.45 -14.37
N GLU A 48 4.29 8.28 -13.73
CA GLU A 48 5.39 7.32 -13.61
C GLU A 48 5.85 6.81 -15.00
N GLN A 49 4.92 6.53 -15.91
CA GLN A 49 5.26 6.09 -17.27
C GLN A 49 5.89 7.21 -18.11
N GLY A 50 5.49 8.46 -17.88
CA GLY A 50 6.01 9.62 -18.61
C GLY A 50 7.35 10.13 -18.09
N THR A 51 7.59 10.05 -16.78
CA THR A 51 8.81 10.58 -16.13
C THR A 51 9.79 9.51 -15.65
N GLY A 52 9.38 8.23 -15.59
CA GLY A 52 10.17 7.14 -15.02
C GLY A 52 10.34 7.21 -13.49
N VAL A 53 9.73 8.19 -12.83
CA VAL A 53 9.85 8.42 -11.39
C VAL A 53 8.57 7.96 -10.70
N SER A 54 8.69 7.00 -9.78
CA SER A 54 7.55 6.52 -9.00
C SER A 54 6.94 7.63 -8.14
N SER A 55 5.61 7.77 -8.19
CA SER A 55 4.87 8.81 -7.49
C SER A 55 4.81 8.53 -5.97
N GLN A 56 5.59 9.27 -5.19
CA GLN A 56 5.52 9.21 -3.72
C GLN A 56 4.21 9.80 -3.14
N ARG A 57 3.26 10.26 -3.97
CA ARG A 57 1.96 10.80 -3.51
C ARG A 57 1.14 9.75 -2.77
N GLY A 58 1.20 8.51 -3.22
CA GLY A 58 0.63 7.38 -2.50
C GLY A 58 1.30 7.12 -1.16
N GLU A 59 2.62 7.27 -1.14
CA GLU A 59 3.49 7.05 0.02
C GLU A 59 3.41 8.20 1.04
N ARG A 60 3.01 9.42 0.65
CA ARG A 60 2.73 10.52 1.61
C ARG A 60 1.70 10.15 2.67
N TYR A 61 0.81 9.19 2.38
CA TYR A 61 -0.15 8.64 3.35
C TYR A 61 0.38 7.39 4.08
N ALA A 62 1.46 6.80 3.60
CA ALA A 62 2.22 5.77 4.32
C ALA A 62 3.14 6.46 5.33
N ARG A 63 2.64 6.67 6.55
CA ARG A 63 3.43 7.18 7.69
C ARG A 63 4.74 6.38 7.95
N TYR A 64 4.89 5.19 7.36
CA TYR A 64 6.04 4.30 7.53
C TYR A 64 6.40 3.61 6.21
N THR A 65 7.71 3.53 5.91
CA THR A 65 8.26 2.84 4.73
C THR A 65 8.11 1.32 4.84
N GLU A 66 8.19 0.61 3.71
CA GLU A 66 8.21 -0.87 3.66
C GLU A 66 9.33 -1.45 4.53
N GLU A 67 10.50 -0.82 4.51
CA GLU A 67 11.63 -1.16 5.39
C GLU A 67 11.32 -0.96 6.87
N GLN A 68 10.68 0.16 7.24
CA GLN A 68 10.29 0.39 8.64
C GLN A 68 9.24 -0.63 9.11
N LYS A 69 8.32 -1.04 8.23
CA LYS A 69 7.35 -2.10 8.55
C LYS A 69 8.04 -3.47 8.67
N ARG A 70 8.94 -3.81 7.75
CA ARG A 70 9.74 -5.05 7.83
C ARG A 70 10.59 -5.06 9.09
N ALA A 71 11.26 -3.97 9.41
CA ALA A 71 12.02 -3.84 10.65
C ALA A 71 11.15 -3.98 11.90
N ALA A 72 9.92 -3.42 11.90
CA ALA A 72 8.99 -3.60 13.01
C ALA A 72 8.48 -5.05 13.15
N VAL A 73 8.20 -5.72 12.02
CA VAL A 73 7.80 -7.13 12.00
C VAL A 73 8.95 -8.04 12.40
N ASP A 74 10.15 -7.81 11.86
CA ASP A 74 11.36 -8.53 12.20
C ASP A 74 11.71 -8.34 13.69
N HIS A 75 11.63 -7.11 14.19
CA HIS A 75 11.79 -6.83 15.61
C HIS A 75 10.73 -7.56 16.44
N TYR A 76 9.46 -7.60 16.02
CA TYR A 76 8.40 -8.30 16.73
C TYR A 76 8.61 -9.82 16.76
N LEU A 77 9.11 -10.40 15.67
CA LEU A 77 9.43 -11.83 15.55
C LEU A 77 10.69 -12.19 16.34
N THR A 78 11.74 -11.37 16.23
CA THR A 78 13.03 -11.54 16.93
C THR A 78 12.90 -11.29 18.44
N HIS A 79 12.06 -10.34 18.85
CA HIS A 79 11.79 -10.01 20.26
C HIS A 79 10.48 -10.61 20.77
N GLY A 80 9.93 -11.59 20.04
CA GLY A 80 8.70 -12.31 20.37
C GLY A 80 8.69 -12.82 21.81
N ARG A 81 8.04 -12.05 22.68
CA ARG A 81 7.81 -12.27 24.12
C ARG A 81 9.06 -12.38 24.99
N ARG A 82 9.25 -11.38 25.88
CA ARG A 82 9.72 -11.62 27.25
C ARG A 82 9.31 -10.53 28.24
N ALA A 83 8.01 -10.16 28.26
CA ALA A 83 7.44 -9.43 29.40
C ALA A 83 7.73 -10.15 30.75
N SER A 84 7.86 -11.48 30.72
CA SER A 84 8.17 -12.32 31.89
C SER A 84 9.62 -12.26 32.37
N ARG A 85 10.59 -11.78 31.56
CA ARG A 85 12.01 -11.70 32.02
C ARG A 85 12.28 -10.41 32.80
N THR A 86 11.57 -9.33 32.49
CA THR A 86 11.73 -8.04 33.17
C THR A 86 11.21 -8.07 34.61
N MET A 87 10.16 -8.85 34.91
CA MET A 87 9.61 -8.97 36.28
C MET A 87 10.42 -9.89 37.22
N ARG A 88 11.43 -10.63 36.72
CA ARG A 88 12.27 -11.53 37.53
C ARG A 88 13.65 -10.94 37.83
N GLN A 89 13.87 -9.71 37.40
CA GLN A 89 15.11 -8.94 37.57
C GLN A 89 14.87 -7.62 38.32
N MET A 90 13.64 -7.41 38.79
CA MET A 90 13.31 -6.58 39.96
C MET A 90 13.16 -7.51 41.16
#